data_AF-A0AA35Z3C3-F1
#
_entry.id   AF-A0AA35Z3C3-F1
#
_cell.length_a   1.000
_cell.length_b   1.000
_cell.length_c   1.000
_cell.angle_alpha   90.00
_cell.angle_beta   90.00
_cell.angle_gamma   90.00
#
_symmetry.space_group_name_H-M   'P 1'
#
loop_
_entity.id
_entity.type
_entity.pdbx_description
1 polymer ?
#
loop_
_entity_poly.entity_id
_entity_poly.type
_entity_poly.pdbx_seq_one_letter_code
_entity_poly.pdbx_strand_id
1 'polypeptide(L)'
;MVVAQGLGDGSYDMFLVIRLTEDSLNWEWKSTPRTVDQISEINMLTNIVGDYQLMDGRDKWRCTLSSDGAFHVDALRFKIDCWNIPLMETHLKWIHEIPLKVTCFIWRANLDRILTACALLKRGIQLDSPICTYCGTAEEDASHVLLRCPMAMQVWDWVFRWCDIPNVQFASVEELLKFSSQWGTCTKRRKSFVSICYGTAWLLWKAMCDWVFKKSRISPVKVADLVKSTVFLWIEYRREHCNFQWIDWYINPFLCL
;
A
#
# COMPACT_ATOMS: atom_id res chain seq x y z
N MET A 1 32.14 -16.13 4.26
CA MET A 1 30.69 -16.42 4.26
C MET A 1 30.08 -15.52 3.21
N VAL A 2 29.66 -16.07 2.07
CA VAL A 2 29.07 -15.25 0.99
C VAL A 2 27.57 -15.17 1.23
N VAL A 3 27.04 -13.95 1.38
CA VAL A 3 25.61 -13.68 1.52
C VAL A 3 25.18 -12.94 0.25
N ALA A 4 24.45 -13.63 -0.63
CA ALA A 4 23.82 -13.01 -1.78
C ALA A 4 22.38 -12.62 -1.41
N GLN A 5 22.03 -11.34 -1.57
CA GLN A 5 20.69 -10.83 -1.32
C GLN A 5 19.99 -10.59 -2.67
N GLY A 6 18.97 -11.39 -2.96
CA GLY A 6 18.09 -11.14 -4.10
C GLY A 6 17.18 -9.94 -3.82
N LEU A 7 17.04 -9.03 -4.79
CA LEU A 7 16.05 -7.94 -4.76
C LEU A 7 14.68 -8.52 -5.16
N GLY A 8 14.12 -9.34 -4.29
CA GLY A 8 12.77 -9.89 -4.41
C GLY A 8 11.76 -9.07 -3.60
N ASP A 9 10.64 -8.81 -4.23
CA ASP A 9 9.43 -8.13 -3.79
C ASP A 9 8.74 -8.84 -2.61
N GLY A 10 9.34 -8.69 -1.43
CA GLY A 10 8.65 -8.70 -0.13
C GLY A 10 7.95 -9.98 0.30
N SER A 11 8.20 -11.12 -0.36
CA SER A 11 7.54 -12.40 -0.02
C SER A 11 8.46 -13.50 0.50
N TYR A 12 9.78 -13.39 0.38
CA TYR A 12 10.66 -14.47 0.84
C TYR A 12 11.96 -13.87 1.36
N ASP A 13 12.11 -13.82 2.68
CA ASP A 13 13.43 -13.77 3.31
C ASP A 13 14.12 -15.11 3.02
N MET A 14 14.58 -15.28 1.78
CA MET A 14 15.29 -16.46 1.30
C MET A 14 16.76 -16.32 1.68
N PHE A 15 17.04 -16.18 2.97
CA PHE A 15 18.43 -16.19 3.46
C PHE A 15 18.85 -17.63 3.75
N LEU A 16 19.96 -18.07 3.15
CA LEU A 16 20.82 -19.03 3.84
C LEU A 16 22.30 -18.92 3.49
N VAL A 17 23.07 -19.47 4.43
CA VAL A 17 24.53 -19.52 4.54
C VAL A 17 25.10 -20.50 3.52
N ILE A 18 26.03 -20.04 2.71
CA ILE A 18 26.85 -20.92 1.88
C ILE A 18 27.91 -21.57 2.78
N ARG A 19 27.89 -22.90 2.90
CA ARG A 19 28.97 -23.65 3.55
C ARG A 19 30.02 -24.06 2.52
N LEU A 20 31.25 -23.63 2.77
CA LEU A 20 32.42 -24.05 2.03
C LEU A 20 32.96 -25.33 2.67
N THR A 21 32.90 -26.43 1.94
CA THR A 21 33.71 -27.62 2.22
C THR A 21 34.95 -27.61 1.31
N GLU A 22 36.03 -28.30 1.71
CA GLU A 22 37.36 -28.23 1.07
C GLU A 22 37.32 -28.36 -0.46
N ASP A 23 36.36 -29.09 -1.03
CA ASP A 23 36.23 -29.31 -2.48
C ASP A 23 34.86 -28.93 -3.09
N SER A 24 33.91 -28.37 -2.32
CA SER A 24 32.59 -28.01 -2.87
C SER A 24 31.80 -26.95 -2.11
N LEU A 25 31.00 -26.20 -2.86
CA LEU A 25 29.97 -25.27 -2.37
C LEU A 25 28.68 -26.06 -2.10
N ASN A 26 28.33 -26.24 -0.84
CA ASN A 26 27.08 -26.91 -0.46
C ASN A 26 26.04 -25.89 -0.01
N TRP A 27 24.90 -25.88 -0.71
CA TRP A 27 23.76 -25.05 -0.36
C TRP A 27 22.90 -25.74 0.70
N GLU A 28 22.78 -25.13 1.87
CA GLU A 28 21.77 -25.51 2.85
C GLU A 28 20.58 -24.57 2.65
N TRP A 29 19.46 -25.02 2.06
CA TRP A 29 18.30 -24.12 1.87
C TRP A 29 17.36 -24.19 3.08
N LYS A 30 16.87 -23.05 3.58
CA LYS A 30 15.91 -23.01 4.71
C LYS A 30 14.58 -23.66 4.34
N SER A 31 14.25 -23.55 3.06
CA SER A 31 13.05 -24.07 2.43
C SER A 31 13.41 -24.45 0.99
N THR A 32 12.90 -25.59 0.53
CA THR A 32 13.03 -25.96 -0.88
C THR A 32 12.21 -25.00 -1.75
N PRO A 33 12.76 -24.50 -2.87
CA PRO A 33 11.98 -23.70 -3.82
C PRO A 33 10.80 -24.53 -4.35
N ARG A 34 9.61 -23.91 -4.41
CA ARG A 34 8.36 -24.59 -4.77
C ARG A 34 7.72 -24.04 -6.04
N THR A 35 8.07 -22.83 -6.45
CA THR A 35 7.54 -22.19 -7.66
C THR A 35 8.56 -22.22 -8.79
N VAL A 36 8.07 -22.14 -10.03
CA VAL A 36 8.92 -22.07 -11.24
C VAL A 36 9.86 -20.86 -11.17
N ASP A 37 9.36 -19.72 -10.70
CA ASP A 37 10.16 -18.50 -10.56
C ASP A 37 11.30 -18.68 -9.55
N GLN A 38 11.00 -19.25 -8.37
CA GLN A 38 12.00 -19.53 -7.34
C GLN A 38 13.10 -20.49 -7.82
N ILE A 39 12.71 -21.51 -8.60
CA ILE A 39 13.67 -22.45 -9.20
C ILE A 39 14.55 -21.71 -10.22
N SER A 40 13.96 -20.83 -11.03
CA SER A 40 14.72 -20.03 -12.02
C SER A 40 15.73 -19.08 -11.35
N GLU A 41 15.32 -18.41 -10.28
CA GLU A 41 16.16 -17.49 -9.52
C GLU A 41 17.33 -18.22 -8.85
N ILE A 42 17.07 -19.40 -8.25
CA ILE A 42 18.11 -20.23 -7.66
C ILE A 42 19.09 -20.73 -8.71
N ASN A 43 18.64 -21.12 -9.89
CA ASN A 43 19.53 -21.51 -10.98
C ASN A 43 20.42 -20.34 -11.43
N MET A 44 19.86 -19.12 -11.54
CA MET A 44 20.67 -17.92 -11.83
C MET A 44 21.71 -17.66 -10.74
N LEU A 45 21.31 -17.69 -9.46
CA LEU A 45 22.23 -17.50 -8.33
C LEU A 45 23.33 -18.56 -8.30
N THR A 46 22.97 -19.82 -8.55
CA THR A 46 23.92 -20.94 -8.58
C THR A 46 24.93 -20.77 -9.70
N ASN A 47 24.51 -20.30 -10.88
CA ASN A 47 25.43 -19.99 -11.98
C ASN A 47 26.38 -18.83 -11.63
N ILE A 48 25.86 -17.75 -11.04
CA ILE A 48 26.67 -16.58 -10.65
C ILE A 48 27.74 -16.98 -9.62
N VAL A 49 27.39 -17.84 -8.66
CA VAL A 49 28.32 -18.30 -7.62
C VAL A 49 29.26 -19.39 -8.15
N GLY A 50 28.77 -20.29 -9.01
CA GLY A 50 29.56 -21.38 -9.60
C GLY A 50 30.70 -20.90 -10.49
N ASP A 51 30.53 -19.78 -11.16
CA ASP A 51 31.59 -19.15 -11.98
C ASP A 51 32.68 -18.47 -11.13
N TYR A 52 32.48 -18.32 -9.82
CA TYR A 52 33.39 -17.58 -8.96
C TYR A 52 34.45 -18.49 -8.32
N GLN A 53 35.72 -18.24 -8.65
CA GLN A 53 36.84 -18.90 -7.96
C GLN A 53 37.14 -18.20 -6.64
N LEU A 54 37.08 -18.96 -5.56
CA LEU A 54 37.45 -18.48 -4.23
C LEU A 54 38.96 -18.22 -4.20
N MET A 55 39.33 -17.07 -3.68
CA MET A 55 40.72 -16.65 -3.53
C MET A 55 41.00 -16.37 -2.06
N ASP A 56 42.20 -16.69 -1.61
CA ASP A 56 42.67 -16.29 -0.29
C ASP A 56 42.76 -14.76 -0.18
N GLY A 57 42.21 -14.20 0.91
CA GLY A 57 42.26 -12.77 1.18
C GLY A 57 41.09 -12.26 2.00
N ARG A 58 40.99 -10.93 2.11
CA ARG A 58 39.83 -10.27 2.72
C ARG A 58 38.67 -10.18 1.72
N ASP A 59 37.46 -10.45 2.20
CA ASP A 59 36.23 -10.30 1.43
C ASP A 59 36.10 -8.88 0.85
N LYS A 60 35.62 -8.79 -0.40
CA LYS A 60 35.34 -7.53 -1.10
C LYS A 60 33.94 -7.57 -1.68
N TRP A 61 33.21 -6.46 -1.57
CA TRP A 61 31.94 -6.27 -2.26
C TRP A 61 32.21 -5.98 -3.75
N ARG A 62 31.50 -6.68 -4.64
CA ARG A 62 31.55 -6.43 -6.09
C ARG A 62 30.13 -6.25 -6.61
N CYS A 63 29.91 -5.19 -7.39
CA CYS A 63 28.64 -4.90 -8.04
C CYS A 63 28.72 -5.32 -9.51
N THR A 64 27.75 -6.11 -9.99
CA THR A 64 27.66 -6.53 -11.41
C THR A 64 27.03 -5.49 -12.32
N LEU A 65 26.62 -4.33 -11.77
CA LEU A 65 26.03 -3.23 -12.52
C LEU A 65 27.07 -2.41 -13.29
N SER A 66 28.34 -2.51 -12.88
CA SER A 66 29.43 -1.69 -13.38
C SER A 66 30.60 -2.59 -13.79
N SER A 67 31.30 -2.25 -14.86
CA SER A 67 32.44 -3.05 -15.38
C SER A 67 33.65 -3.05 -14.44
N ASP A 68 33.83 -1.99 -13.65
CA ASP A 68 34.86 -1.85 -12.62
C ASP A 68 34.56 -2.65 -11.33
N GLY A 69 33.36 -3.21 -11.23
CA GLY A 69 32.91 -3.94 -10.04
C GLY A 69 32.53 -3.03 -8.85
N ALA A 70 32.56 -1.71 -8.99
CA ALA A 70 32.16 -0.77 -7.95
C ALA A 70 30.66 -0.48 -8.01
N PHE A 71 30.06 -0.18 -6.86
CA PHE A 71 28.68 0.26 -6.81
C PHE A 71 28.59 1.72 -7.24
N HIS A 72 27.85 1.98 -8.32
CA HIS A 72 27.54 3.34 -8.76
C HIS A 72 26.02 3.54 -8.81
N VAL A 73 25.57 4.69 -8.28
CA VAL A 73 24.15 5.02 -8.17
C VAL A 73 23.53 5.25 -9.56
N ASP A 74 24.29 5.81 -10.50
CA ASP A 74 23.87 6.04 -11.88
C ASP A 74 23.65 4.74 -12.65
N ALA A 75 24.53 3.75 -12.51
CA ALA A 75 24.40 2.43 -13.11
C ALA A 75 23.16 1.70 -12.57
N LEU A 76 22.90 1.78 -11.26
CA LEU A 76 21.66 1.27 -10.66
C LEU A 76 20.43 2.01 -11.19
N ARG A 77 20.47 3.34 -11.22
CA ARG A 77 19.35 4.15 -11.69
C ARG A 77 19.01 3.85 -13.15
N PHE A 78 20.02 3.78 -14.01
CA PHE A 78 19.88 3.40 -15.41
C PHE A 78 19.20 2.04 -15.53
N LYS A 79 19.60 1.05 -14.73
CA LYS A 79 18.99 -0.29 -14.77
C LYS A 79 17.55 -0.29 -14.28
N ILE A 80 17.22 0.51 -13.27
CA ILE A 80 15.84 0.72 -12.79
C ILE A 80 14.99 1.39 -13.89
N ASP A 81 15.53 2.39 -14.58
CA ASP A 81 14.83 3.09 -15.64
C ASP A 81 14.66 2.21 -16.91
N CYS A 82 15.63 1.33 -17.20
CA CYS A 82 15.53 0.31 -18.25
C CYS A 82 14.58 -0.82 -17.91
N TRP A 83 14.34 -1.09 -16.62
CA TRP A 83 13.18 -1.87 -16.23
C TRP A 83 11.96 -1.03 -16.58
N ASN A 84 11.37 -1.38 -17.70
CA ASN A 84 10.13 -0.81 -18.22
C ASN A 84 8.99 -1.24 -17.29
N ILE A 85 9.01 -0.77 -16.04
CA ILE A 85 7.93 -0.94 -15.07
C ILE A 85 6.76 -0.25 -15.75
N PRO A 86 5.73 -1.00 -16.21
CA PRO A 86 4.57 -0.38 -16.80
C PRO A 86 4.10 0.64 -15.77
N LEU A 87 4.08 1.92 -16.13
CA LEU A 87 3.35 2.94 -15.39
C LEU A 87 1.89 2.49 -15.47
N MET A 88 1.51 1.59 -14.57
CA MET A 88 0.14 1.14 -14.43
C MET A 88 -0.63 2.43 -14.18
N GLU A 89 -1.54 2.78 -15.09
CA GLU A 89 -2.32 4.01 -14.97
C GLU A 89 -3.08 3.95 -13.65
N THR A 90 -2.51 4.55 -12.61
CA THR A 90 -3.18 4.55 -11.33
C THR A 90 -4.24 5.63 -11.40
N HIS A 91 -5.50 5.28 -11.14
CA HIS A 91 -6.57 6.25 -10.93
C HIS A 91 -6.36 7.08 -9.64
N LEU A 92 -5.31 6.79 -8.86
CA LEU A 92 -4.86 7.56 -7.73
C LEU A 92 -4.52 9.00 -8.12
N LYS A 93 -5.02 9.97 -7.35
CA LYS A 93 -4.77 11.40 -7.55
C LYS A 93 -3.93 11.93 -6.40
N TRP A 94 -2.78 12.48 -6.75
CA TRP A 94 -1.96 13.27 -5.85
C TRP A 94 -2.54 14.68 -5.76
N ILE A 95 -3.26 14.97 -4.69
CA ILE A 95 -3.84 16.29 -4.41
C ILE A 95 -3.14 16.91 -3.20
N HIS A 96 -2.86 18.21 -3.26
CA HIS A 96 -2.14 18.93 -2.21
C HIS A 96 -3.08 19.31 -1.05
N GLU A 97 -4.39 19.30 -1.29
CA GLU A 97 -5.43 19.59 -0.29
C GLU A 97 -5.56 18.53 0.82
N ILE A 98 -4.83 17.41 0.74
CA ILE A 98 -4.80 16.39 1.78
C ILE A 98 -3.36 16.13 2.26
N PRO A 99 -3.15 15.69 3.51
CA PRO A 99 -1.83 15.34 3.99
C PRO A 99 -1.22 14.21 3.16
N LEU A 100 0.06 14.35 2.77
CA LEU A 100 0.78 13.37 1.95
C LEU A 100 0.69 11.93 2.51
N LYS A 101 0.74 11.77 3.84
CA LYS A 101 0.58 10.48 4.52
C LYS A 101 -0.72 9.76 4.16
N VAL A 102 -1.80 10.50 3.90
CA VAL A 102 -3.10 9.97 3.51
C VAL A 102 -3.05 9.48 2.07
N THR A 103 -2.46 10.26 1.16
CA THR A 103 -2.27 9.81 -0.23
C THR A 103 -1.39 8.57 -0.32
N CYS A 104 -0.27 8.53 0.43
CA CYS A 104 0.57 7.34 0.52
C CYS A 104 -0.17 6.14 1.12
N PHE A 105 -1.05 6.37 2.10
CA PHE A 105 -1.91 5.33 2.65
C PHE A 105 -2.85 4.76 1.57
N ILE A 106 -3.51 5.60 0.79
CA ILE A 106 -4.43 5.17 -0.27
C ILE A 106 -3.69 4.39 -1.36
N TRP A 107 -2.50 4.86 -1.75
CA TRP A 107 -1.63 4.12 -2.68
C TRP A 107 -1.30 2.72 -2.16
N ARG A 108 -0.91 2.61 -0.89
CA ARG A 108 -0.64 1.32 -0.25
C ARG A 108 -1.88 0.47 -0.13
N ALA A 109 -3.04 1.06 0.15
CA ALA A 109 -4.31 0.35 0.24
C ALA A 109 -4.71 -0.27 -1.11
N ASN A 110 -4.49 0.46 -2.20
CA ASN A 110 -4.74 -0.05 -3.56
C ASN A 110 -3.87 -1.26 -3.92
N LEU A 111 -2.70 -1.39 -3.29
CA LEU A 111 -1.79 -2.51 -3.46
C LEU A 111 -2.00 -3.63 -2.41
N ASP A 112 -3.02 -3.52 -1.56
CA ASP A 112 -3.26 -4.42 -0.41
C ASP A 112 -2.05 -4.49 0.55
N ARG A 113 -1.35 -3.35 0.74
CA ARG A 113 -0.11 -3.21 1.53
C ARG A 113 -0.28 -2.41 2.82
N ILE A 114 -1.50 -2.24 3.30
CA ILE A 114 -1.81 -1.65 4.61
C ILE A 114 -1.83 -2.72 5.71
N LEU A 115 -1.99 -2.31 6.97
CA LEU A 115 -2.04 -3.24 8.10
C LEU A 115 -3.44 -3.88 8.18
N THR A 116 -3.58 -5.05 7.58
CA THR A 116 -4.78 -5.91 7.63
C THR A 116 -4.37 -7.36 7.89
N ALA A 117 -5.26 -8.20 8.42
CA ALA A 117 -4.91 -9.60 8.71
C ALA A 117 -4.35 -10.35 7.50
N CYS A 118 -4.97 -10.20 6.32
CA CYS A 118 -4.48 -10.85 5.10
C CYS A 118 -3.09 -10.36 4.69
N ALA A 119 -2.82 -9.06 4.79
CA ALA A 119 -1.50 -8.50 4.46
C ALA A 119 -0.42 -8.92 5.48
N LEU A 120 -0.78 -9.13 6.75
CA LEU A 120 0.14 -9.61 7.79
C LEU A 120 0.49 -11.10 7.57
N LEU A 121 -0.50 -11.93 7.26
CA LEU A 121 -0.28 -13.35 6.92
C LEU A 121 0.61 -13.51 5.68
N LYS A 122 0.39 -12.69 4.64
CA LYS A 122 1.26 -12.64 3.45
C LYS A 122 2.72 -12.28 3.79
N ARG A 123 2.97 -11.57 4.89
CA ARG A 123 4.32 -11.22 5.38
C ARG A 123 4.89 -12.26 6.35
N GLY A 124 4.23 -13.41 6.52
CA GLY A 124 4.67 -14.46 7.43
C GLY A 124 4.41 -14.18 8.91
N ILE A 125 3.61 -13.15 9.25
CA ILE A 125 3.20 -12.91 10.63
C ILE A 125 2.05 -13.87 10.95
N GLN A 126 2.26 -14.73 11.95
CA GLN A 126 1.25 -15.68 12.39
C GLN A 126 0.10 -14.96 13.09
N LEU A 127 -1.13 -15.22 12.64
CA LEU A 127 -2.37 -14.75 13.24
C LEU A 127 -3.33 -15.94 13.38
N ASP A 128 -4.19 -15.90 14.39
CA ASP A 128 -5.17 -16.98 14.64
C ASP A 128 -6.20 -17.11 13.51
N SER A 129 -6.52 -16.01 12.82
CA SER A 129 -7.52 -15.98 11.77
C SER A 129 -7.29 -14.82 10.79
N PRO A 130 -7.54 -15.02 9.48
CA PRO A 130 -7.60 -13.93 8.49
C PRO A 130 -8.91 -13.13 8.58
N ILE A 131 -9.87 -13.52 9.41
CA ILE A 131 -11.21 -12.93 9.44
C ILE A 131 -11.18 -11.54 10.08
N CYS A 132 -11.91 -10.61 9.46
CA CYS A 132 -12.09 -9.24 9.92
C CYS A 132 -12.55 -9.19 11.37
N THR A 133 -11.70 -8.60 12.21
CA THR A 133 -11.96 -8.52 13.66
C THR A 133 -13.11 -7.58 14.02
N TYR A 134 -13.54 -6.76 13.06
CA TYR A 134 -14.66 -5.82 13.24
C TYR A 134 -16.02 -6.48 12.99
N CYS A 135 -16.18 -7.19 11.86
CA CYS A 135 -17.46 -7.77 11.46
C CYS A 135 -17.55 -9.29 11.64
N GLY A 136 -16.44 -10.02 11.65
CA GLY A 136 -16.42 -11.47 11.85
C GLY A 136 -16.94 -12.32 10.68
N THR A 137 -17.16 -11.74 9.49
CA THR A 137 -17.87 -12.43 8.39
C THR A 137 -17.06 -12.69 7.13
N ALA A 138 -15.91 -12.04 6.95
CA ALA A 138 -15.08 -12.19 5.76
C ALA A 138 -13.60 -11.93 6.09
N GLU A 139 -12.72 -12.33 5.17
CA GLU A 139 -11.29 -12.05 5.27
C GLU A 139 -10.97 -10.54 5.29
N GLU A 140 -10.02 -10.15 6.14
CA GLU A 140 -9.60 -8.77 6.34
C GLU A 140 -8.52 -8.38 5.33
N ASP A 141 -8.94 -8.07 4.10
CA ASP A 141 -8.13 -7.37 3.10
C ASP A 141 -8.41 -5.86 3.08
N ALA A 142 -7.59 -5.09 2.36
CA ALA A 142 -7.74 -3.64 2.30
C ALA A 142 -9.13 -3.21 1.78
N SER A 143 -9.63 -3.86 0.73
CA SER A 143 -10.94 -3.54 0.14
C SER A 143 -12.09 -3.91 1.08
N HIS A 144 -11.97 -4.98 1.87
CA HIS A 144 -12.95 -5.35 2.88
C HIS A 144 -13.00 -4.28 3.96
N VAL A 145 -11.88 -3.97 4.59
CA VAL A 145 -11.81 -3.00 5.70
C VAL A 145 -12.33 -1.63 5.27
N LEU A 146 -12.00 -1.21 4.05
CA LEU A 146 -12.29 0.14 3.59
C LEU A 146 -13.65 0.29 2.90
N LEU A 147 -14.24 -0.77 2.35
CA LEU A 147 -15.40 -0.67 1.47
C LEU A 147 -16.49 -1.69 1.80
N ARG A 148 -16.14 -2.98 1.92
CA ARG A 148 -17.12 -4.09 2.00
C ARG A 148 -17.52 -4.48 3.41
N CYS A 149 -16.76 -4.08 4.43
CA CYS A 149 -17.10 -4.33 5.82
C CYS A 149 -18.46 -3.66 6.13
N PRO A 150 -19.40 -4.32 6.84
CA PRO A 150 -20.70 -3.73 7.18
C PRO A 150 -20.60 -2.37 7.88
N MET A 151 -19.53 -2.13 8.64
CA MET A 151 -19.25 -0.83 9.24
C MET A 151 -18.83 0.19 8.18
N ALA A 152 -17.93 -0.18 7.26
CA ALA A 152 -17.49 0.67 6.17
C ALA A 152 -18.65 1.05 5.24
N MET A 153 -19.48 0.07 4.84
CA MET A 153 -20.66 0.30 4.00
C MET A 153 -21.61 1.34 4.61
N GLN A 154 -21.85 1.29 5.92
CA GLN A 154 -22.67 2.29 6.63
C GLN A 154 -22.02 3.67 6.63
N VAL A 155 -20.71 3.77 6.86
CA VAL A 155 -20.01 5.07 6.79
C VAL A 155 -20.09 5.67 5.39
N TRP A 156 -19.89 4.86 4.35
CA TRP A 156 -20.02 5.31 2.96
C TRP A 156 -21.44 5.78 2.63
N ASP A 157 -22.47 5.10 3.14
CA ASP A 157 -23.86 5.53 2.99
C ASP A 157 -24.09 6.92 3.61
N TRP A 158 -23.60 7.18 4.82
CA TRP A 158 -23.66 8.51 5.44
C TRP A 158 -22.89 9.57 4.64
N VAL A 159 -21.70 9.24 4.16
CA VAL A 159 -20.85 10.17 3.39
C VAL A 159 -21.46 10.49 2.03
N PHE A 160 -22.00 9.50 1.31
CA PHE A 160 -22.62 9.73 0.01
C PHE A 160 -23.93 10.49 0.10
N ARG A 161 -24.75 10.22 1.13
CA ARG A 161 -25.93 11.07 1.42
C ARG A 161 -25.55 12.51 1.70
N TRP A 162 -24.49 12.74 2.49
CA TRP A 162 -23.99 14.10 2.73
C TRP A 162 -23.48 14.79 1.46
N CYS A 163 -22.92 14.03 0.52
CA CYS A 163 -22.46 14.55 -0.76
C CYS A 163 -23.59 14.71 -1.80
N ASP A 164 -24.82 14.29 -1.50
CA ASP A 164 -25.92 14.16 -2.46
C ASP A 164 -25.54 13.29 -3.68
N ILE A 165 -24.83 12.19 -3.43
CA ILE A 165 -24.41 11.22 -4.43
C ILE A 165 -25.18 9.92 -4.16
N PRO A 166 -25.73 9.26 -5.20
CA PRO A 166 -26.34 7.94 -5.03
C PRO A 166 -25.37 6.97 -4.36
N ASN A 167 -25.87 6.12 -3.47
CA ASN A 167 -25.03 5.15 -2.79
C ASN A 167 -24.41 4.19 -3.84
N VAL A 168 -23.08 4.20 -3.94
CA VAL A 168 -22.31 3.31 -4.80
C VAL A 168 -21.54 2.34 -3.92
N GLN A 169 -21.63 1.05 -4.23
CA GLN A 169 -20.83 0.02 -3.58
C GLN A 169 -19.63 -0.30 -4.46
N PHE A 170 -18.44 -0.40 -3.85
CA PHE A 170 -17.20 -0.71 -4.55
C PHE A 170 -16.68 -2.07 -4.07
N ALA A 171 -16.29 -2.92 -5.02
CA ALA A 171 -15.65 -4.19 -4.72
C ALA A 171 -14.18 -4.02 -4.34
N SER A 172 -13.52 -2.98 -4.87
CA SER A 172 -12.09 -2.74 -4.67
C SER A 172 -11.73 -1.27 -4.46
N VAL A 173 -10.55 -1.04 -3.84
CA VAL A 173 -9.97 0.31 -3.73
C VAL A 173 -9.75 0.93 -5.12
N GLU A 174 -9.40 0.12 -6.11
CA GLU A 174 -9.20 0.59 -7.49
C GLU A 174 -10.49 1.16 -8.09
N GLU A 175 -11.64 0.52 -7.89
CA GLU A 175 -12.93 1.02 -8.35
C GLU A 175 -13.30 2.36 -7.68
N LEU A 176 -13.06 2.50 -6.37
CA LEU A 176 -13.23 3.77 -5.67
C LEU A 176 -12.33 4.87 -6.27
N LEU A 177 -11.07 4.54 -6.55
CA LEU A 177 -10.11 5.47 -7.15
C LEU A 177 -10.57 5.90 -8.55
N LYS A 178 -10.98 4.94 -9.38
CA LYS A 178 -11.50 5.20 -10.72
C LYS A 178 -12.71 6.12 -10.66
N PHE A 179 -13.70 5.77 -9.85
CA PHE A 179 -14.92 6.55 -9.67
C PHE A 179 -14.63 7.98 -9.21
N SER A 180 -13.87 8.15 -8.13
CA SER A 180 -13.55 9.48 -7.59
C SER A 180 -12.72 10.33 -8.55
N SER A 181 -11.81 9.72 -9.31
CA SER A 181 -10.96 10.41 -10.28
C SER A 181 -11.69 10.92 -11.52
N GLN A 182 -12.86 10.35 -11.81
CA GLN A 182 -13.69 10.66 -12.98
C GLN A 182 -14.98 11.40 -12.59
N TRP A 183 -15.24 11.58 -11.30
CA TRP A 183 -16.48 12.16 -10.80
C TRP A 183 -16.63 13.64 -11.17
N GLY A 184 -17.84 13.99 -11.62
CA GLY A 184 -18.24 15.35 -12.00
C GLY A 184 -17.45 15.95 -13.18
N THR A 185 -17.84 17.14 -13.62
CA THR A 185 -17.13 17.89 -14.69
C THR A 185 -16.25 19.00 -14.12
N CYS A 186 -16.58 19.53 -12.94
CA CYS A 186 -15.82 20.60 -12.29
C CYS A 186 -14.59 20.05 -11.55
N THR A 187 -13.39 20.50 -11.94
CA THR A 187 -12.12 20.09 -11.32
C THR A 187 -12.06 20.39 -9.83
N LYS A 188 -12.58 21.54 -9.38
CA LYS A 188 -12.56 21.92 -7.95
C LYS A 188 -13.41 20.98 -7.11
N ARG A 189 -14.65 20.71 -7.56
CA ARG A 189 -15.56 19.75 -6.91
C ARG A 189 -14.99 18.34 -6.92
N ARG A 190 -14.40 17.92 -8.04
CA ARG A 190 -13.72 16.62 -8.15
C ARG A 190 -12.59 16.46 -7.14
N LYS A 191 -11.70 17.45 -7.01
CA LYS A 191 -10.63 17.43 -6.01
C LYS A 191 -11.19 17.30 -4.60
N SER A 192 -12.24 18.05 -4.27
CA SER A 192 -12.89 17.95 -2.97
C SER A 192 -13.53 16.57 -2.74
N PHE A 193 -14.16 15.99 -3.77
CA PHE A 193 -14.69 14.63 -3.69
C PHE A 193 -13.61 13.58 -3.48
N VAL A 194 -12.48 13.67 -4.19
CA VAL A 194 -11.30 12.84 -3.95
C VAL A 194 -10.81 12.98 -2.50
N SER A 195 -10.72 14.21 -1.97
CA SER A 195 -10.35 14.45 -0.57
C SER A 195 -11.31 13.77 0.41
N ILE A 196 -12.62 13.82 0.13
CA ILE A 196 -13.65 13.16 0.93
C ILE A 196 -13.44 11.64 0.88
N CYS A 197 -13.33 11.03 -0.31
CA CYS A 197 -13.10 9.60 -0.45
C CYS A 197 -11.85 9.13 0.30
N TYR A 198 -10.75 9.89 0.19
CA TYR A 198 -9.47 9.52 0.81
C TYR A 198 -9.53 9.70 2.34
N GLY A 199 -10.21 10.75 2.80
CA GLY A 199 -10.49 10.98 4.21
C GLY A 199 -11.36 9.88 4.83
N THR A 200 -12.40 9.44 4.12
CA THR A 200 -13.26 8.33 4.54
C THR A 200 -12.48 7.04 4.71
N ALA A 201 -11.72 6.63 3.69
CA ALA A 201 -10.91 5.42 3.76
C ALA A 201 -9.86 5.51 4.89
N TRP A 202 -9.19 6.66 5.06
CA TRP A 202 -8.23 6.86 6.15
C TRP A 202 -8.87 6.73 7.54
N LEU A 203 -10.04 7.35 7.75
CA LEU A 203 -10.72 7.34 9.05
C LEU A 203 -11.38 5.99 9.36
N LEU A 204 -11.83 5.26 8.34
CA LEU A 204 -12.26 3.87 8.49
C LEU A 204 -11.12 2.98 8.98
N TRP A 205 -9.95 3.08 8.33
CA TRP A 205 -8.77 2.33 8.77
C TRP A 205 -8.34 2.71 10.19
N LYS A 206 -8.35 4.00 10.53
CA LYS A 206 -8.08 4.47 11.90
C LYS A 206 -9.05 3.88 12.92
N ALA A 207 -10.35 3.87 12.61
CA ALA A 207 -11.37 3.28 13.48
C ALA A 207 -11.14 1.78 13.69
N MET A 208 -10.74 1.06 12.65
CA MET A 208 -10.36 -0.36 12.77
C MET A 208 -9.13 -0.55 13.65
N CYS A 209 -8.06 0.23 13.44
CA CYS A 209 -6.87 0.15 14.29
C CYS A 209 -7.19 0.46 15.76
N ASP A 210 -7.99 1.49 16.02
CA ASP A 210 -8.42 1.82 17.38
C ASP A 210 -9.26 0.70 18.01
N TRP A 211 -10.10 -0.01 17.24
CA TRP A 211 -10.78 -1.21 17.71
C TRP A 211 -9.79 -2.32 18.09
N VAL A 212 -8.82 -2.62 17.22
CA VAL A 212 -7.85 -3.71 17.47
C VAL A 212 -7.01 -3.43 18.72
N PHE A 213 -6.43 -2.23 18.82
CA PHE A 213 -5.45 -1.88 19.86
C PHE A 213 -6.04 -1.31 21.14
N LYS A 214 -7.18 -0.58 21.06
CA LYS A 214 -7.79 0.10 22.21
C LYS A 214 -9.14 -0.46 22.62
N LYS A 215 -9.69 -1.43 21.86
CA LYS A 215 -11.03 -2.00 22.07
C LYS A 215 -12.15 -0.95 22.08
N SER A 216 -11.93 0.17 21.41
CA SER A 216 -12.88 1.29 21.35
C SER A 216 -13.70 1.21 20.07
N ARG A 217 -15.01 0.93 20.18
CA ARG A 217 -15.92 0.99 19.04
C ARG A 217 -16.44 2.40 18.81
N ILE A 218 -16.37 2.85 17.56
CA ILE A 218 -16.96 4.11 17.12
C ILE A 218 -18.13 3.80 16.18
N SER A 219 -19.26 4.50 16.38
CA SER A 219 -20.43 4.34 15.52
C SER A 219 -20.17 4.89 14.12
N PRO A 220 -20.78 4.32 13.06
CA PRO A 220 -20.62 4.82 11.68
C PRO A 220 -20.90 6.31 11.51
N VAL A 221 -21.95 6.83 12.18
CA VAL A 221 -22.33 8.26 12.15
C VAL A 221 -21.18 9.14 12.63
N LYS A 222 -20.60 8.81 13.80
CA LYS A 222 -19.44 9.53 14.35
C LYS A 222 -18.22 9.49 13.43
N VAL A 223 -18.00 8.38 12.71
CA VAL A 223 -16.91 8.33 11.71
C VAL A 223 -17.21 9.26 10.54
N ALA A 224 -18.46 9.29 10.05
CA ALA A 224 -18.85 10.25 9.02
C ALA A 224 -18.70 11.72 9.49
N ASP A 225 -19.05 12.05 10.73
CA ASP A 225 -18.83 13.39 11.30
C ASP A 225 -17.32 13.73 11.41
N LEU A 226 -16.49 12.75 11.76
CA LEU A 226 -15.03 12.91 11.71
C LEU A 226 -14.53 13.13 10.29
N VAL A 227 -15.12 12.48 9.28
CA VAL A 227 -14.80 12.73 7.86
C VAL A 227 -15.10 14.18 7.50
N LYS A 228 -16.31 14.67 7.81
CA LYS A 228 -16.72 16.04 7.51
C LYS A 228 -15.74 17.05 8.08
N SER A 229 -15.46 16.95 9.39
CA SER A 229 -14.57 17.89 10.10
C SER A 229 -13.11 17.76 9.67
N THR A 230 -12.58 16.55 9.53
CA THR A 230 -11.17 16.33 9.17
C THR A 230 -10.87 16.81 7.75
N VAL A 231 -11.74 16.48 6.79
CA VAL A 231 -11.52 16.86 5.38
C VAL A 231 -11.71 18.36 5.20
N PHE A 232 -12.66 18.99 5.90
CA PHE A 232 -12.79 20.45 5.93
C PHE A 232 -11.49 21.12 6.33
N LEU A 233 -10.94 20.73 7.48
CA LEU A 233 -9.68 21.30 8.00
C LEU A 233 -8.53 21.06 7.01
N TRP A 234 -8.44 19.88 6.39
CA TRP A 234 -7.40 19.64 5.39
C TRP A 234 -7.49 20.59 4.21
N ILE A 235 -8.69 20.79 3.66
CA ILE A 235 -8.90 21.67 2.51
C ILE A 235 -8.70 23.14 2.91
N GLU A 236 -9.26 23.57 4.04
CA GLU A 236 -9.19 24.95 4.55
C GLU A 236 -7.74 25.39 4.76
N TYR A 237 -6.92 24.56 5.42
CA TYR A 237 -5.52 24.93 5.73
C TYR A 237 -4.54 24.72 4.57
N ARG A 238 -4.92 24.00 3.50
CA ARG A 238 -4.00 23.64 2.41
C ARG A 238 -4.33 24.24 1.06
N ARG A 239 -5.58 24.68 0.86
CA ARG A 239 -5.99 25.31 -0.39
C ARG A 239 -5.84 26.82 -0.27
N GLU A 240 -5.08 27.40 -1.20
CA GLU A 240 -4.92 28.85 -1.29
C GLU A 240 -6.26 29.53 -1.64
N HIS A 241 -6.53 30.68 -1.01
CA HIS A 241 -7.70 31.53 -1.27
C HIS A 241 -9.07 30.83 -1.08
N CYS A 242 -9.21 30.00 -0.05
CA CYS A 242 -10.49 29.41 0.34
C CYS A 242 -11.22 30.24 1.39
N ASN A 243 -12.47 30.59 1.12
CA ASN A 243 -13.37 31.21 2.09
C ASN A 243 -14.61 30.32 2.27
N PHE A 244 -14.41 29.08 2.71
CA PHE A 244 -15.49 28.12 2.92
C PHE A 244 -16.13 28.35 4.28
N GLN A 245 -17.44 28.58 4.29
CA GLN A 245 -18.21 28.59 5.51
C GLN A 245 -18.41 27.13 5.96
N TRP A 246 -18.09 26.85 7.23
CA TRP A 246 -18.31 25.52 7.82
C TRP A 246 -19.76 25.05 7.67
N ILE A 247 -20.73 25.96 7.80
CA ILE A 247 -22.15 25.61 7.72
C ILE A 247 -22.54 25.06 6.34
N ASP A 248 -22.07 25.70 5.27
CA ASP A 248 -22.34 25.27 3.90
C ASP A 248 -21.71 23.89 3.66
N TRP A 249 -20.47 23.70 4.10
CA TRP A 249 -19.76 22.42 4.01
C TRP A 249 -20.48 21.30 4.77
N TYR A 250 -20.91 21.60 5.99
CA TYR A 250 -21.56 20.62 6.86
C TYR A 250 -22.89 20.12 6.28
N ILE A 251 -23.62 21.01 5.58
CA ILE A 251 -24.85 20.67 4.84
C ILE A 251 -24.50 19.87 3.58
N ASN A 252 -23.66 20.42 2.70
CA ASN A 252 -23.20 19.74 1.49
C ASN A 252 -21.86 20.35 1.01
N PRO A 253 -20.81 19.53 0.82
CA PRO A 253 -19.45 20.01 0.55
C PRO A 253 -19.33 20.72 -0.81
N PHE A 254 -20.29 20.56 -1.72
CA PHE A 254 -20.28 21.14 -3.06
C PHE A 254 -21.06 22.46 -3.17
N LEU A 255 -21.80 22.88 -2.14
CA LEU A 255 -22.39 24.22 -2.08
C LEU A 255 -21.33 25.31 -1.97
N CYS A 256 -20.19 24.96 -1.37
CA CYS A 256 -19.05 25.83 -1.18
C CYS A 256 -18.21 26.07 -2.45
N LEU A 257 -18.43 25.30 -3.54
CA LEU A 257 -17.44 25.06 -4.62
C LEU A 257 -17.93 25.33 -6.05
#